data_AF-A0A1Q4ZWH1-F1
#
_entry.id   AF-A0A1Q4ZWH1-F1
#
_cell.length_a   1.000
_cell.length_b   1.000
_cell.length_c   1.000
_cell.angle_alpha   90.00
_cell.angle_beta   90.00
_cell.angle_gamma   90.00
#
_symmetry.space_group_name_H-M   'P 1'
#
loop_
_entity.id
_entity.type
_entity.pdbx_description
1 polymer ?
#
loop_
_entity_poly.entity_id
_entity_poly.type
_entity_poly.pdbx_seq_one_letter_code
_entity_poly.pdbx_strand_id
1 'polypeptide(L)'
;MWTGLAVAVLAGVLSFLSWDRADQVAGVVSAVVGVAALGVGVYGALGPARGPDVQVSGTGRAVARGGGEANTGFVAPSSPTAPGSVSVSDTGDAEADGGSANTGFRQG
;
A
#
# COMPACT_ATOMS: atom_id res chain seq x y z
N MET A 1 -17.18 9.12 -7.64
CA MET A 1 -15.94 9.82 -8.04
C MET A 1 -16.04 10.56 -9.39
N TRP A 2 -17.12 10.41 -10.17
CA TRP A 2 -17.30 11.11 -11.46
C TRP A 2 -17.82 12.55 -11.33
N THR A 3 -18.62 12.83 -10.31
CA THR A 3 -19.19 14.16 -10.06
C THR A 3 -18.13 15.19 -9.67
N GLY A 4 -17.12 14.81 -8.89
CA GLY A 4 -15.99 15.70 -8.54
C GLY A 4 -15.14 16.08 -9.75
N LEU A 5 -14.90 15.12 -10.66
CA LEU A 5 -14.17 15.36 -11.91
C LEU A 5 -14.95 16.29 -12.84
N ALA A 6 -16.27 16.10 -12.94
CA ALA A 6 -17.15 16.98 -13.73
C ALA A 6 -17.15 18.42 -13.22
N VAL A 7 -17.21 18.63 -11.90
CA VAL A 7 -17.16 19.98 -11.29
C VAL A 7 -15.81 20.66 -11.51
N ALA A 8 -14.70 19.92 -11.39
CA ALA A 8 -13.36 20.45 -11.63
C ALA A 8 -13.16 20.91 -13.09
N VAL A 9 -13.65 20.11 -14.06
CA VAL A 9 -13.60 20.46 -15.48
C VAL A 9 -14.47 21.68 -15.77
N LEU A 10 -15.70 21.73 -15.24
CA LEU A 10 -16.62 22.85 -15.45
C LEU A 10 -16.06 24.16 -14.87
N ALA A 11 -15.46 24.10 -13.68
CA ALA A 11 -14.82 25.25 -13.04
C ALA A 11 -13.60 25.74 -13.83
N GLY A 12 -12.80 24.83 -14.40
CA GLY A 12 -11.70 25.17 -15.30
C GLY A 12 -12.19 25.90 -16.54
N VAL A 13 -13.19 25.36 -17.24
CA VAL A 13 -13.78 25.98 -18.44
C VAL A 13 -14.39 27.35 -18.15
N LEU A 14 -15.12 27.51 -17.05
CA LEU A 14 -15.73 28.78 -16.67
C LEU A 14 -14.68 29.86 -16.34
N SER A 15 -13.53 29.45 -15.80
CA SER A 15 -12.42 30.36 -15.50
C SER A 15 -11.74 30.88 -16.78
N PHE A 16 -11.65 30.05 -17.83
CA PHE A 16 -11.16 30.47 -19.14
C PHE A 16 -12.13 31.43 -19.87
N LEU A 17 -13.44 31.33 -19.62
CA LEU A 17 -14.46 32.22 -20.20
C LEU A 17 -14.50 33.61 -19.54
N SER A 18 -14.05 33.75 -18.29
CA SER A 18 -13.95 35.04 -17.59
C SER A 18 -12.52 35.58 -17.63
N TRP A 19 -12.08 36.03 -18.81
CA TRP A 19 -10.70 36.49 -19.08
C TRP A 19 -10.14 37.51 -18.06
N ASP A 20 -10.98 38.38 -17.46
CA ASP A 20 -10.55 39.32 -16.40
C ASP A 20 -10.18 38.66 -15.05
N ARG A 21 -10.64 37.43 -14.78
CA ARG A 21 -10.26 36.66 -13.59
C ARG A 21 -9.17 35.62 -13.87
N ALA A 22 -8.76 35.45 -15.13
CA ALA A 22 -7.84 34.39 -15.53
C ALA A 22 -6.46 34.53 -14.86
N ASP A 23 -5.92 35.75 -14.74
CA ASP A 23 -4.65 35.99 -14.04
C ASP A 23 -4.73 35.67 -12.54
N GLN A 24 -5.87 35.96 -11.91
CA GLN A 24 -6.09 35.67 -10.50
C GLN A 24 -6.27 34.17 -10.25
N VAL A 25 -6.94 33.46 -11.17
CA VAL A 25 -7.12 32.01 -11.13
C VAL A 25 -5.80 31.29 -11.40
N ALA A 26 -4.98 31.77 -12.33
CA ALA A 26 -3.67 31.19 -12.63
C ALA A 26 -2.74 31.19 -11.40
N GLY A 27 -2.76 32.27 -10.62
CA GLY A 27 -2.03 32.36 -9.35
C GLY A 27 -2.51 31.34 -8.31
N VAL A 28 -3.83 31.22 -8.13
CA VAL A 28 -4.43 30.26 -7.17
C VAL A 28 -4.14 28.82 -7.58
N VAL A 29 -4.29 28.49 -8.86
CA VAL A 29 -4.00 27.13 -9.38
C VAL A 29 -2.51 26.79 -9.22
N SER A 30 -1.61 27.72 -9.53
CA SER A 30 -0.17 27.51 -9.35
C SER A 30 0.20 27.30 -7.88
N ALA A 31 -0.44 28.04 -6.96
CA ALA A 31 -0.26 27.85 -5.54
C ALA A 31 -0.76 26.46 -5.06
N VAL A 32 -1.93 26.02 -5.54
CA VAL A 32 -2.47 24.69 -5.20
C VAL A 32 -1.58 23.58 -5.75
N VAL A 33 -1.13 23.70 -7.01
CA VAL A 33 -0.20 22.73 -7.61
C VAL A 33 1.13 22.70 -6.85
N GLY A 34 1.67 23.86 -6.48
CA GLY A 34 2.89 23.97 -5.68
C GLY A 34 2.75 23.30 -4.32
N VAL A 35 1.67 23.58 -3.58
CA VAL A 35 1.38 22.96 -2.28
C VAL A 35 1.17 21.45 -2.42
N ALA A 36 0.46 21.00 -3.46
CA ALA A 36 0.26 19.58 -3.72
C ALA A 36 1.59 18.87 -4.05
N ALA A 37 2.44 19.47 -4.89
CA ALA A 37 3.75 18.94 -5.22
C ALA A 37 4.66 18.84 -3.98
N LEU A 38 4.65 19.86 -3.11
CA LEU A 38 5.37 19.83 -1.83
C LEU A 38 4.79 18.76 -0.90
N GLY A 39 3.47 18.64 -0.81
CA GLY A 39 2.80 17.61 -0.01
C GLY A 39 3.17 16.20 -0.45
N VAL A 40 3.17 15.94 -1.77
CA VAL A 40 3.61 14.65 -2.35
C VAL A 40 5.09 14.40 -2.09
N GLY A 41 5.95 15.43 -2.22
CA GLY A 41 7.38 15.32 -1.94
C GLY A 41 7.66 14.98 -0.47
N VAL A 42 6.99 15.67 0.46
CA VAL A 42 7.10 15.39 1.91
C VAL A 42 6.55 14.01 2.25
N TYR A 43 5.42 13.62 1.67
CA TYR A 43 4.85 12.29 1.86
C TYR A 43 5.75 11.19 1.29
N GLY A 44 6.41 11.42 0.16
CA GLY A 44 7.40 10.48 -0.40
C GLY A 44 8.66 10.37 0.45
N ALA A 45 9.10 11.47 1.06
CA ALA A 45 10.31 11.50 1.89
C ALA A 45 10.12 10.96 3.31
N LEU A 46 8.95 11.20 3.92
CA LEU A 46 8.62 10.82 5.30
C LEU A 46 7.62 9.67 5.38
N GLY A 47 7.11 9.20 4.25
CA GLY A 47 6.16 8.10 4.19
C GLY A 47 6.76 6.83 4.80
N PRO A 48 5.91 5.94 5.36
CA PRO A 48 6.40 4.67 5.87
C PRO A 48 7.13 3.92 4.76
N ALA A 49 8.36 3.52 5.03
CA ALA A 49 9.12 2.68 4.11
C ALA A 49 8.27 1.43 3.82
N ARG A 50 8.01 1.15 2.53
CA ARG A 50 7.44 -0.15 2.16
C ARG A 50 8.56 -1.18 2.25
N GLY A 51 8.29 -2.28 2.94
CA GLY A 51 9.18 -3.44 2.90
C GLY A 51 9.25 -4.03 1.49
N PRO A 52 10.20 -4.95 1.24
CA PRO A 52 10.29 -5.65 -0.04
C PRO A 52 8.99 -6.40 -0.36
N ASP A 53 8.72 -6.60 -1.64
CA ASP A 53 7.70 -7.55 -2.09
C ASP A 53 8.15 -8.97 -1.77
N VAL A 54 7.25 -9.78 -1.22
CA VAL A 54 7.55 -11.15 -0.80
C VAL A 54 6.69 -12.12 -1.59
N GLN A 55 7.33 -13.04 -2.30
CA GLN A 55 6.67 -14.15 -2.98
C GLN A 55 7.13 -15.48 -2.37
N VAL A 56 6.16 -16.26 -1.88
CA VAL A 56 6.37 -17.62 -1.38
C VAL A 56 5.57 -18.57 -2.25
N SER A 57 6.24 -19.56 -2.85
CA SER A 57 5.59 -20.55 -3.70
C SER A 57 6.25 -21.92 -3.58
N GLY A 58 5.47 -22.97 -3.81
CA GLY A 58 5.97 -24.35 -3.89
C GLY A 58 6.59 -24.86 -2.59
N THR A 59 6.00 -24.53 -1.44
CA THR A 59 6.54 -24.97 -0.16
C THR A 59 6.18 -26.43 0.14
N GLY A 60 7.11 -27.15 0.76
CA GLY A 60 6.92 -28.55 1.15
C GLY A 60 6.17 -28.71 2.48
N ARG A 61 6.25 -29.91 3.07
CA ARG A 61 5.63 -30.21 4.37
C ARG A 61 6.49 -29.73 5.54
N ALA A 62 5.90 -29.06 6.52
CA ALA A 62 6.53 -28.68 7.78
C ALA A 62 5.88 -29.42 8.96
N VAL A 63 6.69 -30.01 9.85
CA VAL A 63 6.21 -30.71 11.04
C VAL A 63 6.99 -30.26 12.26
N ALA A 64 6.28 -29.79 13.28
CA ALA A 64 6.85 -29.45 14.59
C ALA A 64 6.36 -30.44 15.65
N ARG A 65 7.29 -30.98 16.44
CA ARG A 65 6.99 -31.89 17.56
C ARG A 65 7.46 -31.27 18.87
N GLY A 66 6.66 -31.40 19.93
CA GLY A 66 7.02 -30.91 21.27
C GLY A 66 6.71 -29.43 21.51
N GLY A 67 5.60 -28.92 20.98
CA GLY A 67 5.13 -27.55 21.26
C GLY A 67 5.74 -26.44 20.39
N GLY A 68 6.51 -26.80 19.36
CA GLY A 68 7.10 -25.83 18.42
C GLY A 68 6.13 -25.33 17.34
N GLU A 69 6.62 -24.43 16.48
CA GLU A 69 5.83 -23.90 15.37
C GLU A 69 6.21 -24.53 14.03
N ALA A 70 5.20 -24.92 13.25
CA ALA A 70 5.33 -25.38 11.87
C ALA A 70 4.70 -24.36 10.92
N ASN A 71 5.42 -23.93 9.88
CA ASN A 71 4.88 -23.01 8.90
C ASN A 71 5.37 -23.33 7.48
N THR A 72 4.44 -23.52 6.55
CA THR A 72 4.71 -23.74 5.11
C THR A 72 4.36 -22.51 4.26
N GLY A 73 4.37 -21.31 4.84
CA GLY A 73 4.12 -20.08 4.10
C GLY A 73 4.93 -18.90 4.63
N PHE A 74 4.33 -17.72 4.74
CA PHE A 74 5.00 -16.51 5.23
C PHE A 74 4.49 -16.07 6.61
N VAL A 75 5.42 -15.74 7.48
CA VAL A 75 5.14 -15.07 8.76
C VAL A 75 5.63 -13.64 8.66
N ALA A 76 4.71 -12.68 8.68
CA ALA A 76 5.08 -11.28 8.70
C ALA A 76 5.69 -10.92 10.07
N PRO A 77 6.87 -10.28 10.10
CA PRO A 77 7.42 -9.78 11.36
C PRO A 77 6.52 -8.68 11.94
N SER A 78 6.45 -8.59 13.26
CA SER A 78 5.73 -7.54 14.01
C SER A 78 6.36 -6.13 13.89
N SER A 79 7.23 -5.95 12.90
CA SER A 79 7.93 -4.70 12.62
C SER A 79 6.94 -3.61 12.18
N PRO A 80 7.17 -2.33 12.53
CA PRO A 80 6.32 -1.22 12.09
C PRO A 80 6.34 -1.01 10.56
N THR A 81 7.30 -1.60 9.87
CA THR A 81 7.41 -1.57 8.41
C THR A 81 6.54 -2.69 7.83
N ALA A 82 5.37 -2.32 7.30
CA ALA A 82 4.56 -3.27 6.55
C ALA A 82 5.38 -3.79 5.35
N PRO A 83 5.40 -5.12 5.10
CA PRO A 83 5.95 -5.64 3.86
C PRO A 83 5.21 -5.01 2.67
N GLY A 84 5.81 -5.08 1.49
CA GLY A 84 5.16 -4.68 0.25
C GLY A 84 3.98 -5.60 -0.07
N SER A 85 3.80 -5.91 -1.35
CA SER A 85 2.88 -6.98 -1.73
C SER A 85 3.40 -8.33 -1.21
N VAL A 86 2.51 -9.11 -0.57
CA VAL A 86 2.81 -10.47 -0.14
C VAL A 86 1.94 -11.43 -0.94
N SER A 87 2.59 -12.30 -1.71
CA SER A 87 1.92 -13.34 -2.50
C SER A 87 2.37 -14.70 -2.01
N VAL A 88 1.44 -15.52 -1.56
CA VAL A 88 1.70 -16.88 -1.11
C VAL A 88 0.85 -17.84 -1.94
N SER A 89 1.50 -18.74 -2.67
CA SER A 89 0.84 -19.74 -3.54
C SER A 89 1.43 -21.13 -3.31
N ASP A 90 0.71 -22.18 -3.70
CA ASP A 90 1.19 -23.56 -3.68
C ASP A 90 1.86 -23.98 -2.35
N THR A 91 1.21 -23.67 -1.22
CA THR A 91 1.77 -24.01 0.09
C THR A 91 1.45 -25.42 0.52
N GLY A 92 2.47 -26.16 0.97
CA GLY A 92 2.32 -27.53 1.48
C GLY A 92 1.72 -27.63 2.89
N ASP A 93 1.68 -28.85 3.44
CA ASP A 93 1.05 -29.14 4.72
C ASP A 93 1.88 -28.70 5.93
N ALA A 94 1.25 -28.03 6.90
CA ALA A 94 1.86 -27.71 8.19
C ALA A 94 1.18 -28.49 9.32
N GLU A 95 1.96 -29.12 10.19
CA GLU A 95 1.46 -29.92 11.31
C GLU A 95 2.28 -29.63 12.57
N ALA A 96 1.60 -29.40 13.70
CA ALA A 96 2.27 -29.10 14.97
C ALA A 96 1.63 -29.89 16.11
N ASP A 97 2.45 -30.66 16.83
CA ASP A 97 2.03 -31.38 18.03
C ASP A 97 2.26 -30.49 19.27
N GLY A 98 1.18 -29.82 19.70
CA GLY A 98 1.15 -28.98 20.90
C GLY A 98 1.57 -27.52 20.70
N GLY A 99 1.75 -27.07 19.45
CA GLY A 99 2.15 -25.70 19.10
C GLY A 99 1.32 -25.11 17.96
N SER A 100 1.89 -24.20 17.16
CA SER A 100 1.19 -23.50 16.08
C SER A 100 1.55 -24.06 14.71
N ALA A 101 0.56 -24.40 13.89
CA ALA A 101 0.73 -24.82 12.51
C ALA A 101 0.08 -23.81 11.56
N ASN A 102 0.82 -23.31 10.57
CA ASN A 102 0.32 -22.36 9.58
C ASN A 102 0.69 -22.74 8.15
N THR A 103 -0.29 -22.66 7.25
CA THR A 103 -0.09 -22.70 5.80
C THR A 103 -0.52 -21.34 5.25
N GLY A 104 0.16 -20.81 4.24
CA GLY A 104 -0.20 -19.48 3.69
C GLY A 104 0.42 -18.31 4.46
N PHE A 105 -0.38 -17.33 4.90
CA PHE A 105 0.12 -16.09 5.50
C PHE A 105 -0.36 -15.91 6.93
N ARG A 106 0.55 -15.61 7.86
CA ARG A 106 0.21 -15.18 9.23
C ARG A 106 0.93 -13.88 9.60
N GLN A 107 0.24 -13.03 10.33
CA GLN A 107 0.81 -11.83 10.93
C GLN A 107 1.11 -12.11 12.42
N GLY A 108 2.35 -11.86 12.84
CA GLY A 108 2.79 -12.03 14.23
C GLY A 108 2.57 -10.80 15.11
#